data_AF-A0A1Q7YD64-F1
#
_entry.id   AF-A0A1Q7YD64-F1
#
_cell.length_a   1.000
_cell.length_b   1.000
_cell.length_c   1.000
_cell.angle_alpha   90.00
_cell.angle_beta   90.00
_cell.angle_gamma   90.00
#
_symmetry.space_group_name_H-M   'P 1'
#
loop_
_entity.id
_entity.type
_entity.pdbx_description
1 polymer ?
#
loop_
_entity_poly.entity_id
_entity_poly.type
_entity_poly.pdbx_seq_one_letter_code
_entity_poly.pdbx_strand_id
1 'polypeptide(L)'
;MDKLNDASKDKNGGKTFMQATPAQRLALLQTLDKEQFDYSERMKAEARKKSEDFLAERQQDKPAPQSNTATQITSEPPNKYFRMMKELTLLGYFTSEIGMTKAQRYTESPGRYDPCIPYKPGETTFAGHA
;
A
#
# COMPACT_ATOMS: atom_id res chain seq x y z
N MET A 1 13.47 8.60 10.72
CA MET A 1 12.28 8.83 11.57
C MET A 1 11.91 10.30 11.68
N ASP A 2 12.76 11.19 11.15
CA ASP A 2 12.67 12.63 11.36
C ASP A 2 11.41 13.22 10.73
N LYS A 3 11.06 12.82 9.50
CA LYS A 3 9.82 13.25 8.82
C LYS A 3 8.54 12.97 9.60
N LEU A 4 8.45 11.83 10.30
CA LEU A 4 7.29 11.50 11.14
C LEU A 4 7.27 12.36 12.41
N ASN A 5 8.43 12.61 12.99
CA ASN A 5 8.55 13.49 14.15
C ASN A 5 8.23 14.94 13.78
N ASP A 6 8.64 15.42 12.62
CA ASP A 6 8.34 16.76 12.13
C ASP A 6 6.84 16.91 11.88
N ALA A 7 6.22 15.96 11.15
CA ALA A 7 4.76 15.95 10.96
C ALA A 7 3.99 15.91 12.29
N SER A 8 4.49 15.16 13.29
CA SER A 8 3.90 15.14 14.63
C SER A 8 4.09 16.47 15.35
N LYS A 9 5.26 17.12 15.26
CA LYS A 9 5.47 18.43 15.88
C LYS A 9 4.52 19.46 15.29
N ASP A 10 4.32 19.46 13.99
CA ASP A 10 3.43 20.40 13.29
C ASP A 10 1.96 20.23 13.72
N LYS A 11 1.49 18.98 13.85
CA LYS A 11 0.08 18.69 14.16
C LYS A 11 -0.23 18.59 15.66
N ASN A 12 0.75 18.27 16.49
CA ASN A 12 0.56 17.96 17.92
C ASN A 12 1.23 18.99 18.85
N GLY A 13 1.41 20.24 18.40
CA GLY A 13 1.88 21.35 19.21
C GLY A 13 3.34 21.22 19.67
N GLY A 14 4.23 20.85 18.75
CA GLY A 14 5.67 20.71 18.98
C GLY A 14 6.10 19.37 19.60
N LYS A 15 5.17 18.43 19.81
CA LYS A 15 5.46 17.10 20.37
C LYS A 15 5.95 16.14 19.28
N THR A 16 7.06 15.45 19.55
CA THR A 16 7.49 14.32 18.72
C THR A 16 6.46 13.19 18.77
N PHE A 17 6.51 12.26 17.82
CA PHE A 17 5.49 11.21 17.68
C PHE A 17 5.29 10.42 18.98
N MET A 18 6.38 10.03 19.65
CA MET A 18 6.32 9.24 20.89
C MET A 18 5.89 10.05 22.11
N GLN A 19 6.02 11.39 22.08
CA GLN A 19 5.58 12.28 23.16
C GLN A 19 4.09 12.67 23.04
N ALA A 20 3.49 12.49 21.86
CA ALA A 20 2.07 12.73 21.64
C ALA A 20 1.20 11.65 22.31
N THR A 21 -0.04 11.99 22.66
CA THR A 21 -0.97 11.02 23.26
C THR A 21 -1.33 9.91 22.25
N PRO A 22 -1.77 8.73 22.70
CA PRO A 22 -2.22 7.67 21.79
C PRO A 22 -3.29 8.13 20.79
N ALA A 23 -4.24 8.96 21.23
CA ALA A 23 -5.27 9.52 20.36
C ALA A 23 -4.70 10.48 19.30
N GLN A 24 -3.75 11.33 19.69
CA GLN A 24 -3.06 12.25 18.77
C GLN A 24 -2.23 11.50 17.73
N ARG A 25 -1.51 10.46 18.16
CA ARG A 25 -0.77 9.57 17.24
C ARG A 25 -1.71 8.93 16.23
N LEU A 26 -2.82 8.37 16.70
CA LEU A 26 -3.81 7.71 15.84
C LEU A 26 -4.39 8.69 14.80
N ALA A 27 -4.81 9.88 15.23
CA ALA A 27 -5.33 10.90 14.33
C ALA A 27 -4.32 11.33 13.25
N LEU A 28 -3.05 11.49 13.63
CA LEU A 28 -1.97 11.78 12.70
C LEU A 28 -1.79 10.66 11.66
N LEU A 29 -1.69 9.40 12.11
CA LEU A 29 -1.48 8.27 11.22
C LEU A 29 -2.66 8.06 10.26
N GLN A 30 -3.90 8.28 10.72
CA GLN A 30 -5.09 8.21 9.85
C GLN A 30 -5.07 9.29 8.76
N THR A 31 -4.63 10.49 9.11
CA THR A 31 -4.50 11.59 8.13
C THR A 31 -3.44 11.26 7.09
N LEU A 32 -2.27 10.80 7.52
CA LEU A 32 -1.20 10.38 6.63
C LEU A 32 -1.63 9.21 5.72
N ASP A 33 -2.38 8.24 6.24
CA ASP A 33 -2.89 7.12 5.44
C ASP A 33 -3.84 7.58 4.33
N LYS A 34 -4.76 8.48 4.67
CA LYS A 34 -5.72 9.04 3.71
C LYS A 34 -5.02 9.84 2.62
N GLU A 35 -4.09 10.72 2.99
CA GLU A 35 -3.30 11.50 2.03
C GLU A 35 -2.54 10.60 1.05
N GLN A 36 -1.97 9.51 1.55
CA GLN A 36 -1.28 8.53 0.72
C GLN A 36 -2.24 7.75 -0.20
N PHE A 37 -3.41 7.37 0.29
CA PHE A 37 -4.43 6.70 -0.51
C PHE A 37 -4.91 7.61 -1.65
N ASP A 38 -5.25 8.86 -1.34
CA ASP A 38 -5.73 9.84 -2.31
C ASP A 38 -4.68 10.12 -3.39
N TYR A 39 -3.40 10.25 -3.00
CA TYR A 39 -2.30 10.37 -3.95
C TYR A 39 -2.21 9.14 -4.87
N SER A 40 -2.32 7.93 -4.31
CA SER A 40 -2.21 6.68 -5.07
C SER A 40 -3.34 6.56 -6.09
N GLU A 41 -4.57 6.88 -5.70
CA GLU A 41 -5.72 6.86 -6.62
C GLU A 41 -5.61 7.90 -7.72
N ARG A 42 -5.13 9.12 -7.39
CA ARG A 42 -4.83 10.14 -8.40
C ARG A 42 -3.80 9.64 -9.41
N MET A 43 -2.67 9.10 -8.95
CA MET A 43 -1.62 8.59 -9.85
C MET A 43 -2.12 7.44 -10.72
N LYS A 44 -2.95 6.55 -10.16
CA LYS A 44 -3.58 5.45 -10.89
C LYS A 44 -4.55 5.97 -11.95
N ALA A 45 -5.35 6.98 -11.64
CA ALA A 45 -6.26 7.62 -12.60
C ALA A 45 -5.49 8.34 -13.72
N GLU A 46 -4.41 9.05 -13.39
CA GLU A 46 -3.53 9.69 -14.38
C GLU A 46 -2.86 8.65 -15.28
N ALA A 47 -2.35 7.55 -14.72
CA ALA A 47 -1.77 6.45 -15.50
C ALA A 47 -2.80 5.79 -16.41
N ARG A 48 -4.04 5.59 -15.91
CA ARG A 48 -5.14 5.05 -16.70
C ARG A 48 -5.50 5.96 -17.87
N LYS A 49 -5.66 7.27 -17.63
CA LYS A 49 -5.92 8.25 -18.70
C LYS A 49 -4.83 8.21 -19.78
N LYS A 50 -3.55 8.26 -19.36
CA LYS A 50 -2.41 8.12 -20.29
C LYS A 50 -2.48 6.84 -21.12
N SER A 51 -2.89 5.73 -20.51
CA SER A 51 -3.06 4.46 -21.23
C SER A 51 -4.24 4.48 -22.20
N GLU A 52 -5.35 5.12 -21.84
CA GLU A 52 -6.52 5.29 -22.69
C GLU A 52 -6.21 6.20 -23.89
N ASP A 53 -5.52 7.33 -23.65
CA ASP A 53 -5.05 8.24 -24.70
C ASP A 53 -4.09 7.54 -25.66
N PHE A 54 -3.13 6.78 -25.13
CA PHE A 54 -2.19 5.96 -25.93
C PHE A 54 -2.92 4.92 -26.79
N LEU A 55 -3.97 4.27 -26.25
CA LEU A 55 -4.76 3.30 -27.00
C LEU A 55 -5.59 3.97 -28.10
N ALA A 56 -6.14 5.17 -27.85
CA ALA A 56 -6.90 5.93 -28.84
C ALA A 56 -6.02 6.39 -30.02
N GLU A 57 -4.81 6.88 -29.73
CA GLU A 57 -3.84 7.29 -30.76
C GLU A 57 -3.44 6.10 -31.66
N ARG A 58 -3.25 4.90 -31.09
CA ARG A 58 -2.96 3.68 -31.85
C ARG A 58 -4.09 3.19 -32.74
N GLN A 59 -5.32 3.57 -32.47
CA GLN A 59 -6.47 3.17 -33.29
C GLN A 59 -6.61 4.05 -34.55
N GLN A 60 -5.99 5.24 -34.58
CA GLN A 60 -6.17 6.22 -35.65
C GLN A 60 -5.04 6.20 -36.72
N ASP A 61 -3.81 5.77 -36.38
CA ASP A 61 -2.69 5.72 -37.33
C ASP A 61 -1.86 4.41 -37.23
N LYS A 62 -1.14 4.06 -38.33
CA LYS A 62 -0.11 2.98 -38.29
C LYS A 62 1.00 3.38 -37.31
N PRO A 63 1.35 2.56 -36.30
CA PRO A 63 2.21 2.99 -35.20
C PRO A 63 3.65 3.22 -35.64
N ALA A 64 4.19 4.41 -35.31
CA ALA A 64 5.62 4.69 -35.36
C ALA A 64 6.40 3.85 -34.32
N PRO A 65 7.70 3.54 -34.55
CA PRO A 65 8.50 2.74 -33.63
C PRO A 65 8.62 3.41 -32.26
N GLN A 66 8.42 2.61 -31.20
CA GLN A 66 8.42 3.06 -29.81
C GLN A 66 9.75 3.73 -29.44
N SER A 67 9.69 4.96 -28.90
CA SER A 67 10.87 5.66 -28.42
C SER A 67 11.42 4.98 -27.15
N ASN A 68 12.70 4.63 -27.14
CA ASN A 68 13.44 4.08 -25.99
C ASN A 68 13.82 5.15 -24.95
N THR A 69 12.96 6.15 -24.72
CA THR A 69 13.26 7.23 -23.78
C THR A 69 12.74 6.85 -22.41
N ALA A 70 13.65 6.54 -21.49
CA ALA A 70 13.35 6.26 -20.09
C ALA A 70 12.40 7.33 -19.52
N THR A 71 11.27 6.89 -18.97
CA THR A 71 10.29 7.77 -18.33
C THR A 71 10.99 8.64 -17.30
N GLN A 72 10.94 9.97 -17.48
CA GLN A 72 11.54 10.92 -16.55
C GLN A 72 10.99 10.66 -15.15
N ILE A 73 11.89 10.43 -14.19
CA ILE A 73 11.57 10.25 -12.78
C ILE A 73 10.84 11.52 -12.33
N THR A 74 9.54 11.42 -12.03
CA THR A 74 8.77 12.53 -11.49
C THR A 74 9.49 13.06 -10.25
N SER A 75 9.89 14.34 -10.29
CA SER A 75 10.82 14.97 -9.33
C SER A 75 10.23 15.21 -7.94
N GLU A 76 8.96 14.89 -7.73
CA GLU A 76 8.30 15.01 -6.45
C GLU A 76 8.18 13.62 -5.82
N PRO A 77 9.07 13.24 -4.88
CA PRO A 77 8.90 11.99 -4.16
C PRO A 77 7.68 12.16 -3.26
N PRO A 78 6.56 11.43 -3.50
CA PRO A 78 5.47 11.46 -2.55
C PRO A 78 6.00 11.02 -1.18
N ASN A 79 5.37 11.48 -0.11
CA ASN A 79 5.73 11.14 1.26
C ASN A 79 5.54 9.63 1.53
N LYS A 80 6.39 8.75 0.96
CA LYS A 80 6.26 7.28 0.99
C LYS A 80 6.68 6.67 2.32
N TYR A 81 7.24 7.44 3.24
CA TYR A 81 7.80 6.92 4.49
C TYR A 81 6.74 6.21 5.36
N PHE A 82 5.53 6.76 5.42
CA PHE A 82 4.43 6.14 6.17
C PHE A 82 3.94 4.86 5.48
N ARG A 83 3.82 4.87 4.15
CA ARG A 83 3.45 3.71 3.34
C ARG A 83 4.41 2.56 3.56
N MET A 84 5.71 2.82 3.41
CA MET A 84 6.76 1.80 3.60
C MET A 84 6.74 1.26 5.03
N MET A 85 6.56 2.12 6.03
CA MET A 85 6.43 1.70 7.43
C MET A 85 5.19 0.81 7.63
N LYS A 86 4.04 1.20 7.08
CA LYS A 86 2.78 0.43 7.16
C LYS A 86 2.89 -0.92 6.45
N GLU A 87 3.53 -0.97 5.29
CA GLU A 87 3.76 -2.23 4.57
C GLU A 87 4.65 -3.17 5.38
N LEU A 88 5.74 -2.66 5.96
CA LEU A 88 6.64 -3.46 6.77
C LEU A 88 5.96 -3.97 8.06
N THR A 89 5.13 -3.15 8.71
CA THR A 89 4.41 -3.59 9.92
C THR A 89 3.33 -4.61 9.61
N LEU A 90 2.59 -4.45 8.51
CA LEU A 90 1.62 -5.45 8.06
C LEU A 90 2.31 -6.76 7.68
N LEU A 91 3.44 -6.69 6.96
CA LEU A 91 4.24 -7.86 6.63
C LEU A 91 4.65 -8.61 7.91
N GLY A 92 5.25 -7.91 8.88
CA GLY A 92 5.65 -8.51 10.16
C GLY A 92 4.48 -9.07 10.95
N TYR A 93 3.30 -8.45 10.90
CA TYR A 93 2.11 -8.98 11.56
C TYR A 93 1.64 -10.28 10.90
N PHE A 94 1.48 -10.30 9.57
CA PHE A 94 0.95 -11.47 8.86
C PHE A 94 1.94 -12.64 8.75
N THR A 95 3.24 -12.41 8.99
CA THR A 95 4.24 -13.48 9.13
C THR A 95 4.49 -13.91 10.58
N SER A 96 3.88 -13.24 11.56
CA SER A 96 3.96 -13.64 12.97
C SER A 96 3.02 -14.82 13.27
N GLU A 97 3.32 -15.56 14.34
CA GLU A 97 2.47 -16.65 14.86
C GLU A 97 1.02 -16.18 15.06
N ILE A 98 0.83 -15.00 15.65
CA ILE A 98 -0.49 -14.44 15.93
C ILE A 98 -1.22 -14.09 14.62
N GLY A 99 -0.52 -13.54 13.63
CA GLY A 99 -1.10 -13.23 12.33
C GLY A 99 -1.49 -14.47 11.54
N MET A 100 -0.68 -15.52 11.57
CA MET A 100 -0.96 -16.77 10.85
C MET A 100 -2.10 -17.58 11.50
N THR A 101 -2.18 -17.60 12.83
CA THR A 101 -3.15 -18.43 13.56
C THR A 101 -4.49 -17.76 13.83
N LYS A 102 -4.50 -16.43 14.05
CA LYS A 102 -5.73 -15.68 14.40
C LYS A 102 -6.29 -14.88 13.23
N ALA A 103 -5.43 -14.25 12.42
CA ALA A 103 -5.90 -13.47 11.28
C ALA A 103 -6.11 -14.33 10.02
N GLN A 104 -5.41 -15.47 9.93
CA GLN A 104 -5.48 -16.42 8.83
C GLN A 104 -5.78 -17.83 9.36
N ARG A 105 -6.04 -18.77 8.43
CA ARG A 105 -6.18 -20.20 8.74
C ARG A 105 -4.84 -20.88 8.57
N TYR A 106 -4.18 -21.18 9.68
CA TYR A 106 -2.92 -21.94 9.68
C TYR A 106 -3.19 -23.44 9.49
N THR A 107 -2.48 -24.06 8.55
CA THR A 107 -2.42 -25.51 8.32
C THR A 107 -0.97 -25.88 8.06
N GLU A 108 -0.45 -26.90 8.73
CA GLU A 108 0.93 -27.37 8.55
C GLU A 108 1.19 -27.86 7.12
N SER A 109 2.41 -27.65 6.62
CA SER A 109 2.83 -28.04 5.28
C SER A 109 3.58 -29.39 5.23
N PRO A 110 3.36 -30.22 4.19
CA PRO A 110 2.36 -30.06 3.13
C PRO A 110 0.95 -30.42 3.63
N GLY A 111 0.04 -29.44 3.56
CA GLY A 111 -1.37 -29.65 3.91
C GLY A 111 -2.12 -30.45 2.83
N ARG A 112 -3.37 -30.83 3.13
CA ARG A 112 -4.26 -31.48 2.16
C ARG A 112 -4.54 -30.52 0.99
N TYR A 113 -4.19 -30.92 -0.23
CA TYR A 113 -4.54 -30.17 -1.44
C TYR A 113 -6.00 -30.43 -1.82
N ASP A 114 -6.80 -29.38 -1.85
CA ASP A 114 -8.18 -29.39 -2.33
C ASP A 114 -8.39 -28.19 -3.26
N PRO A 115 -8.46 -28.38 -4.58
CA PRO A 115 -8.49 -27.29 -5.55
C PRO A 115 -9.79 -26.49 -5.52
N CYS A 116 -10.88 -27.06 -4.99
CA CYS A 116 -12.22 -26.50 -5.04
C CYS A 116 -12.89 -26.51 -3.66
N ILE A 117 -12.21 -25.95 -2.65
CA ILE A 117 -12.80 -25.75 -1.31
C ILE A 117 -13.97 -24.75 -1.43
N PRO A 118 -15.17 -25.08 -0.93
CA PRO A 118 -16.30 -24.16 -0.96
C PRO A 118 -16.01 -22.92 -0.12
N TYR A 119 -16.04 -21.74 -0.75
CA TYR A 119 -15.85 -20.46 -0.06
C TYR A 119 -17.14 -20.03 0.64
N LYS A 120 -17.08 -19.78 1.96
CA LYS A 120 -18.17 -19.09 2.65
C LYS A 120 -17.85 -17.60 2.80
N PRO A 121 -18.81 -16.70 2.56
CA PRO A 121 -18.59 -15.27 2.77
C PRO A 121 -18.16 -14.98 4.21
N GLY A 122 -17.09 -14.19 4.38
CA GLY A 122 -16.54 -13.83 5.68
C GLY A 122 -15.51 -14.81 6.24
N GLU A 123 -15.17 -15.87 5.51
CA GLU A 123 -14.07 -16.75 5.88
C GLU A 123 -12.71 -16.08 5.71
N THR A 124 -11.84 -16.32 6.68
CA THR A 124 -10.44 -15.88 6.65
C THR A 124 -9.65 -16.66 5.60
N THR A 125 -8.66 -15.99 5.01
CA THR A 125 -7.76 -16.61 4.05
C THR A 125 -6.88 -17.64 4.74
N PHE A 126 -6.45 -18.67 4.00
CA PHE A 126 -5.39 -19.55 4.48
C PHE A 126 -4.09 -18.76 4.62
N ALA A 127 -3.30 -19.12 5.64
CA ALA A 127 -1.93 -18.67 5.71
C ALA A 127 -1.20 -19.12 4.44
N GLY A 128 -0.27 -18.30 3.95
CA GLY A 128 0.67 -18.70 2.89
C GLY A 128 1.56 -19.87 3.36
N HIS A 129 2.67 -20.13 2.68
CA HIS A 129 3.61 -21.20 3.04
C HIS A 129 3.94 -21.18 4.54
N ALA A 130 3.31 -22.08 5.28
CA ALA A 130 3.73 -22.58 6.57
C ALA A 130 4.66 -23.78 6.35
#